data_AF-A0A377PK75-F1
#
_entry.id   AF-A0A377PK75-F1
#
_cell.length_a   1.000
_cell.length_b   1.000
_cell.length_c   1.000
_cell.angle_alpha   90.00
_cell.angle_beta   90.00
_cell.angle_gamma   90.00
#
_symmetry.space_group_name_H-M   'P 1'
#
loop_
_entity.id
_entity.type
_entity.pdbx_description
1 polymer ?
#
loop_
_entity_poly.entity_id
_entity_poly.type
_entity_poly.pdbx_seq_one_letter_code
_entity_poly.pdbx_strand_id
1 'polypeptide(L)'
;MPEWNDDVHGISPALAQQQMIANSARSLGAFKAQWLADYYRLKKIDIKETINNLLDSQEIIAVRELETQEHYYIHHSLAHLLAKAQNNEIKATHTTLLSPFDPVVWDRRRASELFGFDYRLECYTPEAKRTFGYFSLPILQRGALVGRIDAKMHRKEKVLELKSLHQEKRGTVYGEKEGGAESCYYSFCDLAAGDRS
;
A
#
# COMPACT_ATOMS: atom_id res chain seq x y z
N MET A 1 24.89 16.84 4.60
CA MET A 1 25.90 16.17 5.45
C MET A 1 27.26 16.65 4.99
N PRO A 2 28.03 17.38 5.80
CA PRO A 2 29.28 18.01 5.36
C PRO A 2 30.39 17.01 4.94
N GLU A 3 30.37 15.80 5.48
CA GLU A 3 31.39 14.74 5.27
C GLU A 3 30.99 13.69 4.21
N TRP A 4 29.92 13.92 3.43
CA TRP A 4 29.45 12.95 2.45
C TRP A 4 30.30 12.99 1.17
N ASN A 5 30.72 11.82 0.68
CA ASN A 5 31.45 11.64 -0.57
C ASN A 5 30.81 10.47 -1.34
N ASP A 6 30.23 10.75 -2.51
CA ASP A 6 29.53 9.73 -3.32
C ASP A 6 30.45 8.59 -3.75
N ASP A 7 31.74 8.83 -3.97
CA ASP A 7 32.70 7.82 -4.44
C ASP A 7 33.10 6.81 -3.34
N VAL A 8 32.96 7.21 -2.07
CA VAL A 8 33.42 6.41 -0.91
C VAL A 8 32.24 5.88 -0.09
N HIS A 9 31.17 6.66 0.02
CA HIS A 9 30.00 6.36 0.84
C HIS A 9 28.79 5.91 0.00
N GLY A 10 28.84 6.13 -1.32
CA GLY A 10 27.83 5.62 -2.25
C GLY A 10 27.99 4.12 -2.49
N ILE A 11 26.87 3.45 -2.64
CA ILE A 11 26.83 2.10 -3.21
C ILE A 11 26.65 2.19 -4.72
N SER A 12 27.06 1.15 -5.46
CA SER A 12 26.85 1.12 -6.89
C SER A 12 25.35 1.21 -7.23
N PRO A 13 24.96 1.83 -8.37
CA PRO A 13 23.55 1.89 -8.76
C PRO A 13 22.87 0.53 -8.84
N ALA A 14 23.61 -0.51 -9.24
CA ALA A 14 23.11 -1.88 -9.28
C ALA A 14 22.81 -2.43 -7.87
N LEU A 15 23.71 -2.21 -6.91
CA LEU A 15 23.50 -2.62 -5.52
C LEU A 15 22.37 -1.83 -4.86
N ALA A 16 22.26 -0.53 -5.14
CA ALA A 16 21.14 0.30 -4.69
C ALA A 16 19.81 -0.22 -5.21
N GLN A 17 19.75 -0.55 -6.50
CA GLN A 17 18.55 -1.09 -7.13
C GLN A 17 18.15 -2.44 -6.51
N GLN A 18 19.11 -3.34 -6.28
CA GLN A 18 18.86 -4.62 -5.61
C GLN A 18 18.30 -4.41 -4.19
N GLN A 19 18.91 -3.52 -3.41
CA GLN A 19 18.43 -3.22 -2.06
C GLN A 19 17.04 -2.58 -2.06
N MET A 20 16.76 -1.69 -3.01
CA MET A 20 15.44 -1.09 -3.18
C MET A 20 14.39 -2.15 -3.50
N ILE A 21 14.69 -3.10 -4.38
CA ILE A 21 13.80 -4.22 -4.72
C ILE A 21 13.50 -5.09 -3.49
N ALA A 22 14.52 -5.48 -2.72
CA ALA A 22 14.32 -6.27 -1.50
C ALA A 22 13.47 -5.50 -0.47
N ASN A 23 13.73 -4.20 -0.30
CA ASN A 23 12.94 -3.33 0.56
C ASN A 23 11.49 -3.21 0.07
N SER A 24 11.25 -3.10 -1.24
CA SER A 24 9.91 -3.11 -1.82
C SER A 24 9.16 -4.40 -1.47
N ALA A 25 9.79 -5.56 -1.68
CA ALA A 25 9.19 -6.86 -1.40
C ALA A 25 8.76 -6.99 0.06
N ARG A 26 9.61 -6.52 0.98
CA ARG A 26 9.31 -6.53 2.42
C ARG A 26 8.21 -5.54 2.80
N SER A 27 8.21 -4.33 2.24
CA SER A 27 7.27 -3.27 2.61
C SER A 27 5.87 -3.46 2.04
N LEU A 28 5.74 -4.15 0.90
CA LEU A 28 4.45 -4.32 0.22
C LEU A 28 3.58 -5.45 0.81
N GLY A 29 4.13 -6.27 1.71
CA GLY A 29 3.42 -7.42 2.26
C GLY A 29 3.24 -8.54 1.24
N ALA A 30 1.99 -8.93 0.97
CA ALA A 30 1.66 -9.74 -0.20
C ALA A 30 1.56 -8.85 -1.46
N PHE A 31 2.29 -9.17 -2.52
CA PHE A 31 2.40 -8.31 -3.70
C PHE A 31 2.40 -9.06 -5.03
N LYS A 32 1.92 -8.38 -6.09
CA LYS A 32 2.10 -8.83 -7.48
C LYS A 32 3.45 -8.35 -8.01
N ALA A 33 4.09 -9.13 -8.88
CA ALA A 33 5.41 -8.82 -9.43
C ALA A 33 5.54 -7.38 -9.99
N GLN A 34 4.50 -6.91 -10.68
CA GLN A 34 4.44 -5.57 -11.28
C GLN A 34 4.48 -4.42 -10.26
N TRP A 35 4.11 -4.63 -9.01
CA TRP A 35 4.13 -3.59 -7.97
C TRP A 35 5.53 -3.32 -7.41
N LEU A 36 6.47 -4.24 -7.62
CA LEU A 36 7.78 -4.24 -6.96
C LEU A 36 8.66 -3.06 -7.37
N ALA A 37 8.73 -2.79 -8.68
CA ALA A 37 9.49 -1.66 -9.21
C ALA A 37 8.81 -0.31 -8.93
N ASP A 38 7.49 -0.32 -8.82
CA ASP A 38 6.72 0.90 -8.64
C ASP A 38 6.91 1.52 -7.27
N TYR A 39 7.22 0.73 -6.22
CA TYR A 39 7.46 1.23 -4.85
C TYR A 39 8.50 2.37 -4.77
N TYR A 40 9.62 2.24 -5.49
CA TYR A 40 10.65 3.28 -5.61
C TYR A 40 10.64 3.98 -6.99
N ARG A 41 9.60 3.76 -7.81
CA ARG A 41 9.52 4.26 -9.20
C ARG A 41 10.74 3.89 -10.06
N LEU A 42 11.25 2.68 -9.87
CA LEU A 42 12.37 2.16 -10.63
C LEU A 42 11.97 2.00 -12.10
N LYS A 43 12.85 2.45 -13.00
CA LYS A 43 12.65 2.36 -14.45
C LYS A 43 13.54 1.24 -15.01
N LYS A 44 13.10 0.63 -16.11
CA LYS A 44 13.89 -0.37 -16.86
C LYS A 44 14.30 -1.59 -16.02
N ILE A 45 13.39 -2.07 -15.16
CA ILE A 45 13.58 -3.32 -14.44
C ILE A 45 13.04 -4.48 -15.28
N ASP A 46 13.85 -5.53 -15.49
CA ASP A 46 13.32 -6.81 -15.94
C ASP A 46 12.65 -7.51 -14.75
N ILE A 47 11.33 -7.35 -14.66
CA ILE A 47 10.52 -7.90 -13.55
C ILE A 47 10.59 -9.43 -13.53
N LYS A 48 10.67 -10.08 -14.69
CA LYS A 48 10.68 -11.54 -14.77
C LYS A 48 11.98 -12.09 -14.21
N GLU A 49 13.10 -11.54 -14.67
CA GLU A 49 14.43 -11.89 -14.14
C GLU A 49 14.53 -11.57 -12.65
N THR A 50 14.04 -10.39 -12.23
CA THR A 50 14.03 -9.98 -10.82
C THR A 50 13.30 -10.97 -9.94
N ILE A 51 12.08 -11.39 -10.31
CA ILE A 51 11.30 -12.36 -9.54
C ILE A 51 11.98 -13.72 -9.51
N ASN A 52 12.53 -14.19 -10.63
CA ASN A 52 13.28 -15.46 -10.66
C ASN A 52 14.47 -15.42 -9.69
N ASN A 53 15.28 -14.37 -9.74
CA ASN A 53 16.43 -14.22 -8.86
C ASN A 53 16.04 -14.21 -7.37
N LEU A 54 14.95 -13.51 -7.02
CA LEU A 54 14.45 -13.46 -5.63
C LEU A 54 13.85 -14.80 -5.16
N LEU A 55 13.27 -15.59 -6.05
CA LEU A 55 12.79 -16.94 -5.75
C LEU A 55 13.97 -17.91 -5.57
N ASP A 56 14.95 -17.84 -6.48
CA ASP A 56 16.16 -18.67 -6.45
C ASP A 56 17.00 -18.40 -5.18
N SER A 57 17.07 -17.14 -4.74
CA SER A 57 17.72 -16.75 -3.49
C SER A 57 16.87 -16.97 -2.24
N GLN A 58 15.60 -17.40 -2.39
CA GLN A 58 14.62 -17.59 -1.31
C GLN A 58 14.29 -16.31 -0.53
N GLU A 59 14.51 -15.14 -1.11
CA GLU A 59 14.11 -13.85 -0.51
C GLU A 59 12.59 -13.67 -0.56
N ILE A 60 11.92 -14.28 -1.53
CA ILE A 60 10.46 -14.25 -1.64
C ILE A 60 9.89 -15.65 -1.77
N ILE A 61 8.65 -15.80 -1.35
CA ILE A 61 7.87 -17.03 -1.43
C ILE A 61 6.68 -16.76 -2.34
N ALA A 62 6.46 -17.64 -3.32
CA ALA A 62 5.26 -17.60 -4.15
C ALA A 62 4.07 -18.13 -3.35
N VAL A 63 2.97 -17.38 -3.35
CA VAL A 63 1.72 -17.73 -2.69
C VAL A 63 0.55 -17.54 -3.67
N ARG A 64 -0.54 -18.26 -3.42
CA ARG A 64 -1.78 -18.14 -4.20
C ARG A 64 -2.91 -17.74 -3.29
N GLU A 65 -3.75 -16.86 -3.78
CA GLU A 65 -5.04 -16.62 -3.16
C GLU A 65 -5.94 -17.86 -3.35
N LEU A 66 -6.68 -18.25 -2.31
CA LEU A 66 -7.49 -19.48 -2.35
C LEU A 66 -8.65 -19.39 -3.34
N GLU A 67 -9.33 -18.26 -3.42
CA GLU A 67 -10.56 -18.12 -4.22
C GLU A 67 -10.28 -17.76 -5.68
N THR A 68 -9.49 -16.71 -5.92
CA THR A 68 -9.22 -16.22 -7.27
C THR A 68 -8.11 -17.00 -7.97
N GLN A 69 -7.32 -17.79 -7.23
CA GLN A 69 -6.08 -18.41 -7.68
C GLN A 69 -5.03 -17.41 -8.20
N GLU A 70 -5.20 -16.11 -7.89
CA GLU A 70 -4.24 -15.08 -8.25
C GLU A 70 -2.89 -15.33 -7.58
N HIS A 71 -1.84 -15.03 -8.34
CA HIS A 71 -0.47 -15.20 -7.91
C HIS A 71 0.03 -13.96 -7.17
N TYR A 72 0.57 -14.22 -5.99
CA TYR A 72 1.24 -13.22 -5.17
C TYR A 72 2.59 -13.73 -4.70
N TYR A 73 3.39 -12.80 -4.21
CA TYR A 73 4.66 -13.07 -3.58
C TYR A 73 4.66 -12.42 -2.21
N ILE A 74 5.40 -12.99 -1.28
CA ILE A 74 5.62 -12.44 0.05
C ILE A 74 7.10 -12.52 0.37
N HIS A 75 7.65 -11.49 1.00
CA HIS A 75 9.03 -11.55 1.49
C HIS A 75 9.16 -12.63 2.57
N HIS A 76 10.25 -13.40 2.54
CA HIS A 76 10.46 -14.55 3.42
C HIS A 76 10.34 -14.20 4.92
N SER A 77 10.76 -12.98 5.32
CA SER A 77 10.64 -12.52 6.71
C SER A 77 9.19 -12.42 7.21
N LEU A 78 8.22 -12.32 6.29
CA LEU A 78 6.79 -12.22 6.59
C LEU A 78 6.07 -13.57 6.47
N ALA A 79 6.77 -14.66 6.15
CA ALA A 79 6.18 -15.99 5.98
C ALA A 79 5.37 -16.44 7.21
N HIS A 80 5.80 -16.06 8.41
CA HIS A 80 5.11 -16.37 9.66
C HIS A 80 3.69 -15.79 9.74
N LEU A 81 3.39 -14.74 8.96
CA LEU A 81 2.06 -14.17 8.88
C LEU A 81 1.12 -15.01 8.00
N LEU A 82 1.61 -15.86 7.10
CA LEU A 82 0.76 -16.68 6.23
C LEU A 82 -0.14 -17.64 7.02
N ALA A 83 0.39 -18.25 8.08
CA ALA A 83 -0.40 -19.13 8.94
C ALA A 83 -1.50 -18.35 9.69
N LYS A 84 -1.15 -17.17 10.24
CA LYS A 84 -2.11 -16.28 10.90
C LYS A 84 -3.19 -15.81 9.92
N ALA A 85 -2.78 -15.49 8.69
CA ALA A 85 -3.67 -15.10 7.61
C ALA A 85 -4.66 -16.23 7.28
N GLN A 86 -4.19 -17.46 7.09
CA GLN A 86 -5.06 -18.62 6.82
C GLN A 86 -6.09 -18.84 7.94
N ASN A 87 -5.73 -18.56 9.19
CA ASN A 87 -6.60 -18.68 10.34
C ASN A 87 -7.46 -17.44 10.63
N ASN A 88 -7.41 -16.39 9.80
CA ASN A 88 -8.09 -15.09 10.05
C ASN A 88 -7.69 -14.45 11.41
N GLU A 89 -6.43 -14.63 11.82
CA GLU A 89 -5.88 -14.10 13.06
C GLU A 89 -5.18 -12.75 12.90
N ILE A 90 -4.87 -12.35 11.66
CA ILE A 90 -4.39 -10.99 11.40
C ILE A 90 -5.60 -10.07 11.43
N LYS A 91 -5.53 -9.04 12.28
CA LYS A 91 -6.60 -8.07 12.46
C LYS A 91 -6.01 -6.67 12.50
N ALA A 92 -6.32 -5.85 11.51
CA ALA A 92 -6.02 -4.43 11.57
C ALA A 92 -6.84 -3.74 12.68
N THR A 93 -6.14 -3.07 13.58
CA THR A 93 -6.75 -2.42 14.76
C THR A 93 -6.78 -0.89 14.67
N HIS A 94 -5.94 -0.31 13.82
CA HIS A 94 -5.71 1.13 13.78
C HIS A 94 -6.70 1.88 12.89
N THR A 95 -6.98 3.13 13.27
CA THR A 95 -7.71 4.10 12.46
C THR A 95 -6.86 5.35 12.33
N THR A 96 -6.62 5.83 11.11
CA THR A 96 -5.79 7.00 10.85
C THR A 96 -6.18 7.70 9.54
N LEU A 97 -5.75 8.95 9.40
CA LEU A 97 -5.77 9.66 8.11
C LEU A 97 -4.46 9.39 7.38
N LEU A 98 -4.56 8.94 6.13
CA LEU A 98 -3.39 8.73 5.28
C LEU A 98 -3.00 10.04 4.60
N SER A 99 -1.69 10.26 4.53
CA SER A 99 -1.13 11.26 3.62
C SER A 99 -1.48 10.89 2.17
N PRO A 100 -1.67 11.85 1.25
CA PRO A 100 -1.78 11.58 -0.18
C PRO A 100 -0.59 10.82 -0.77
N PHE A 101 0.54 10.85 -0.06
CA PHE A 101 1.79 10.19 -0.43
C PHE A 101 2.05 8.91 0.37
N ASP A 102 1.06 8.42 1.13
CA ASP A 102 1.20 7.17 1.87
C ASP A 102 1.33 5.97 0.90
N PRO A 103 2.23 5.01 1.17
CA PRO A 103 2.42 3.81 0.34
C PRO A 103 1.15 2.98 0.07
N VAL A 104 0.12 3.10 0.91
CA VAL A 104 -1.16 2.40 0.70
C VAL A 104 -1.95 2.97 -0.48
N VAL A 105 -1.91 4.29 -0.72
CA VAL A 105 -2.81 4.98 -1.67
C VAL A 105 -2.12 5.66 -2.85
N TRP A 106 -0.82 5.90 -2.75
CA TRP A 106 -0.07 6.60 -3.79
C TRP A 106 0.06 5.79 -5.09
N ASP A 107 0.11 4.44 -5.01
CA ASP A 107 -0.04 3.54 -6.14
C ASP A 107 -1.54 3.31 -6.36
N ARG A 108 -2.09 4.04 -7.32
CA ARG A 108 -3.52 4.01 -7.63
C ARG A 108 -4.00 2.64 -8.09
N ARG A 109 -3.16 1.90 -8.82
CA ARG A 109 -3.54 0.59 -9.33
C ARG A 109 -3.64 -0.39 -8.18
N ARG A 110 -2.64 -0.40 -7.30
CA ARG A 110 -2.65 -1.22 -6.09
C ARG A 110 -3.80 -0.83 -5.15
N ALA A 111 -4.03 0.47 -4.95
CA ALA A 111 -5.13 0.96 -4.12
C ALA A 111 -6.51 0.54 -4.64
N SER A 112 -6.70 0.60 -5.96
CA SER A 112 -7.93 0.16 -6.63
C SER A 112 -8.08 -1.37 -6.57
N GLU A 113 -7.02 -2.13 -6.87
CA GLU A 113 -7.05 -3.61 -6.84
C GLU A 113 -7.26 -4.18 -5.43
N LEU A 114 -6.62 -3.62 -4.40
CA LEU A 114 -6.71 -4.14 -3.03
C LEU A 114 -7.89 -3.60 -2.24
N PHE A 115 -8.22 -2.32 -2.39
CA PHE A 115 -9.20 -1.65 -1.53
C PHE A 115 -10.45 -1.17 -2.28
N GLY A 116 -10.49 -1.29 -3.61
CA GLY A 116 -11.54 -0.68 -4.43
C GLY A 116 -11.55 0.85 -4.33
N PHE A 117 -10.39 1.46 -4.06
CA PHE A 117 -10.28 2.86 -3.70
C PHE A 117 -9.58 3.67 -4.80
N ASP A 118 -10.37 4.34 -5.64
CA ASP A 118 -9.87 5.18 -6.72
C ASP A 118 -9.43 6.55 -6.19
N TYR A 119 -8.14 6.69 -5.91
CA TYR A 119 -7.59 7.88 -5.29
C TYR A 119 -6.79 8.75 -6.26
N ARG A 120 -7.13 10.05 -6.30
CA ARG A 120 -6.36 11.06 -7.02
C ARG A 120 -6.28 12.33 -6.19
N LEU A 121 -5.05 12.83 -6.00
CA LEU A 121 -4.84 14.14 -5.42
C LEU A 121 -5.29 15.22 -6.42
N GLU A 122 -6.16 16.11 -5.97
CA GLU A 122 -6.81 17.14 -6.81
C GLU A 122 -6.26 18.56 -6.56
N CYS A 123 -5.10 18.68 -5.90
CA CYS A 123 -4.47 19.99 -5.66
C CYS A 123 -4.11 20.73 -6.95
N TYR A 124 -3.88 19.99 -8.04
CA TYR A 124 -3.64 20.53 -9.39
C TYR A 124 -4.93 20.65 -10.23
N THR A 125 -6.07 20.16 -9.73
CA THR A 125 -7.36 20.27 -10.40
C THR A 125 -7.97 21.63 -10.07
N PRO A 126 -8.48 22.40 -11.07
CA PRO A 126 -9.23 23.63 -10.82
C PRO A 126 -10.40 23.38 -9.87
N GLU A 127 -10.70 24.33 -8.98
CA GLU A 127 -11.66 24.15 -7.89
C GLU A 127 -13.03 23.65 -8.34
N ALA A 128 -13.60 24.22 -9.40
CA ALA A 128 -14.90 23.83 -9.95
C ALA A 128 -14.94 22.40 -10.54
N LYS A 129 -13.79 21.76 -10.77
CA LYS A 129 -13.67 20.40 -11.31
C LYS A 129 -13.28 19.36 -10.24
N ARG A 130 -13.12 19.78 -8.98
CA ARG A 130 -12.77 18.89 -7.87
C ARG A 130 -13.97 18.04 -7.49
N THR A 131 -13.72 16.78 -7.16
CA THR A 131 -14.73 15.86 -6.64
C THR A 131 -14.59 15.70 -5.13
N PHE A 132 -13.35 15.59 -4.64
CA PHE A 132 -13.08 15.29 -3.22
C PHE A 132 -12.31 16.39 -2.47
N GLY A 133 -11.96 17.49 -3.14
CA GLY A 133 -11.35 18.66 -2.52
C GLY A 133 -9.85 18.80 -2.75
N TYR A 134 -9.26 19.90 -2.25
CA TYR A 134 -7.90 20.30 -2.61
C TYR A 134 -6.83 19.34 -2.07
N PHE A 135 -6.97 18.92 -0.81
CA PHE A 135 -6.01 18.05 -0.13
C PHE A 135 -6.74 16.91 0.57
N SER A 136 -7.43 16.10 -0.24
CA SER A 136 -8.25 14.98 0.23
C SER A 136 -7.40 13.89 0.89
N LEU A 137 -7.60 13.64 2.18
CA LEU A 137 -6.92 12.62 2.99
C LEU A 137 -7.77 11.36 3.10
N PRO A 138 -7.28 10.18 2.67
CA PRO A 138 -8.00 8.92 2.87
C PRO A 138 -8.12 8.55 4.35
N ILE A 139 -9.27 7.99 4.74
CA ILE A 139 -9.52 7.47 6.08
C ILE A 139 -9.28 5.95 6.05
N LEU A 140 -8.21 5.51 6.69
CA LEU A 140 -7.97 4.09 6.94
C LEU A 140 -8.58 3.73 8.29
N GLN A 141 -9.49 2.77 8.31
CA GLN A 141 -10.12 2.25 9.52
C GLN A 141 -10.06 0.74 9.50
N ARG A 142 -9.29 0.14 10.42
CA ARG A 142 -9.21 -1.32 10.64
C ARG A 142 -9.02 -2.12 9.34
N GLY A 143 -8.08 -1.67 8.50
CA GLY A 143 -7.73 -2.35 7.25
C GLY A 143 -8.56 -1.94 6.03
N ALA A 144 -9.58 -1.10 6.21
CA ALA A 144 -10.43 -0.60 5.11
C ALA A 144 -10.26 0.90 4.85
N LEU A 145 -10.30 1.32 3.58
CA LEU A 145 -10.39 2.72 3.19
C LEU A 145 -11.85 3.14 3.15
N VAL A 146 -12.34 3.77 4.22
CA VAL A 146 -13.77 3.99 4.47
C VAL A 146 -14.28 5.37 4.03
N GLY A 147 -13.37 6.27 3.65
CA GLY A 147 -13.75 7.63 3.33
C GLY A 147 -12.58 8.54 2.98
N ARG A 148 -12.89 9.81 2.78
CA ARG A 148 -11.96 10.88 2.47
C ARG A 148 -12.35 12.17 3.19
N ILE A 149 -11.36 12.95 3.58
CA ILE A 149 -11.56 14.26 4.20
C ILE A 149 -10.79 15.33 3.45
N ASP A 150 -11.44 16.39 2.96
CA ASP A 150 -10.73 17.60 2.57
C ASP A 150 -10.52 18.46 3.83
N ALA A 151 -9.26 18.60 4.25
CA ALA A 151 -8.92 19.32 5.47
C ALA A 151 -7.96 20.48 5.19
N LYS A 152 -8.13 21.57 5.92
CA LYS A 152 -7.25 22.73 5.88
C LYS A 152 -6.71 23.03 7.28
N MET A 153 -5.39 23.07 7.39
CA MET A 153 -4.72 23.43 8.64
C MET A 153 -4.46 24.94 8.71
N HIS A 154 -5.17 25.64 9.59
CA HIS A 154 -4.92 27.04 9.94
C HIS A 154 -3.85 27.12 11.02
N ARG A 155 -2.58 27.01 10.61
CA ARG A 155 -1.44 26.85 11.53
C ARG A 155 -1.33 27.96 12.59
N LYS A 156 -1.64 29.21 12.24
CA LYS A 156 -1.60 30.35 13.16
C LYS A 156 -2.65 30.23 14.28
N GLU A 157 -3.82 29.71 13.93
CA GLU A 157 -4.97 29.56 14.82
C GLU A 157 -4.99 28.20 15.53
N LYS A 158 -4.10 27.27 15.13
CA LYS A 158 -4.07 25.87 15.58
C LYS A 158 -5.41 25.14 15.34
N VAL A 159 -6.10 25.50 14.27
CA VAL A 159 -7.39 24.91 13.88
C VAL A 159 -7.21 24.02 12.66
N LEU A 160 -7.79 22.82 12.72
CA LEU A 160 -8.00 21.95 11.56
C LEU A 160 -9.45 22.11 11.10
N GLU A 161 -9.65 22.77 9.96
CA GLU A 161 -10.95 22.90 9.31
C GLU A 161 -11.23 21.67 8.44
N LEU A 162 -12.38 21.03 8.65
CA LEU A 162 -12.88 19.98 7.76
C LEU A 162 -13.85 20.60 6.75
N LYS A 163 -13.42 20.70 5.50
CA LYS A 163 -14.23 21.29 4.42
C LYS A 163 -15.29 20.32 3.92
N SER A 164 -14.93 19.05 3.80
CA SER A 164 -15.84 17.99 3.41
C SER A 164 -15.40 16.64 3.98
N LEU A 165 -16.39 15.77 4.19
CA LEU A 165 -16.22 14.37 4.53
C LEU A 165 -17.00 13.56 3.49
N HIS A 166 -16.31 12.68 2.79
CA HIS A 166 -16.89 11.79 1.79
C HIS A 166 -16.79 10.36 2.31
N GLN A 167 -17.93 9.71 2.52
CA GLN A 167 -17.96 8.30 2.87
C GLN A 167 -17.82 7.45 1.61
N GLU A 168 -17.03 6.39 1.69
CA GLU A 168 -16.96 5.40 0.62
C GLU A 168 -18.09 4.40 0.74
N LYS A 169 -18.76 4.15 -0.40
CA LYS A 169 -19.83 3.13 -0.48
C LYS A 169 -19.29 1.72 -0.27
N ARG A 170 -18.02 1.52 -0.57
CA ARG A 170 -17.28 0.29 -0.33
C ARG A 170 -16.09 0.62 0.57
N GLY A 171 -16.21 0.35 1.86
CA GLY A 171 -15.03 0.02 2.65
C GLY A 171 -14.61 -1.40 2.29
N THR A 172 -14.25 -1.67 1.03
CA THR A 172 -13.95 -3.04 0.61
C THR A 172 -12.65 -3.47 1.24
N VAL A 173 -12.75 -4.43 2.15
CA VAL A 173 -11.66 -5.35 2.42
C VAL A 173 -11.59 -6.27 1.20
N TYR A 174 -10.39 -6.53 0.69
CA TYR A 174 -10.16 -7.49 -0.39
C TYR A 174 -10.81 -8.84 -0.01
N GLY A 175 -11.89 -9.22 -0.70
CA GLY A 175 -12.65 -10.45 -0.45
C GLY A 175 -14.18 -10.31 -0.30
N GLU A 176 -14.73 -9.13 -0.06
CA GLU A 176 -16.20 -8.99 0.01
C GLU A 176 -16.85 -8.88 -1.38
N LYS A 177 -17.59 -9.92 -1.78
CA LYS A 177 -18.65 -9.83 -2.81
C LYS A 177 -20.03 -9.91 -2.16
N GLU A 178 -21.00 -9.21 -2.77
CA GLU A 178 -22.39 -9.10 -2.31
C GLU A 178 -23.03 -10.48 -2.06
N GLY A 179 -23.26 -10.79 -0.78
CA GLY A 179 -24.00 -11.93 -0.31
C GLY A 179 -24.05 -11.89 1.22
N GLY A 180 -25.23 -11.65 1.79
CA GLY A 180 -25.39 -11.41 3.22
C GLY A 180 -24.82 -12.52 4.10
N ALA A 181 -23.83 -12.18 4.91
CA ALA A 181 -23.57 -12.67 6.27
C ALA A 181 -22.31 -11.95 6.76
N GLU A 182 -22.38 -11.31 7.93
CA GLU A 182 -21.22 -10.82 8.66
C GLU A 182 -20.26 -11.98 8.96
N SER A 183 -19.28 -12.26 8.09
CA SER A 183 -18.26 -13.27 8.37
C SER A 183 -17.00 -13.12 7.51
N CYS A 184 -15.91 -12.76 8.18
CA CYS A 184 -14.56 -13.31 8.01
C CYS A 184 -13.82 -13.18 6.67
N TYR A 185 -13.39 -11.97 6.28
CA TYR A 185 -12.28 -11.81 5.31
C TYR A 185 -11.39 -10.64 5.70
N TYR A 186 -10.44 -10.84 6.63
CA TYR A 186 -9.47 -9.81 7.08
C TYR A 186 -8.01 -10.14 6.70
N SER A 187 -7.78 -11.37 6.27
CA SER A 187 -6.46 -12.01 6.17
C SER A 187 -5.46 -11.38 5.18
N PHE A 188 -5.90 -11.05 3.97
CA PHE A 188 -4.99 -10.66 2.88
C PHE A 188 -4.66 -9.16 2.85
N CYS A 189 -5.63 -8.30 3.13
CA CYS A 189 -5.41 -6.86 3.25
C CYS A 189 -4.45 -6.51 4.39
N ASP A 190 -4.57 -7.20 5.53
CA ASP A 190 -3.72 -6.91 6.68
C ASP A 190 -2.26 -7.35 6.44
N LEU A 191 -2.05 -8.41 5.65
CA LEU A 191 -0.73 -8.75 5.10
C LEU A 191 -0.19 -7.64 4.19
N ALA A 192 -1.02 -7.09 3.29
CA ALA A 192 -0.62 -6.05 2.33
C ALA A 192 -0.48 -4.65 2.95
N ALA A 193 -1.16 -4.36 4.06
CA ALA A 193 -1.11 -3.07 4.74
C ALA A 193 0.19 -2.87 5.55
N GLY A 194 0.93 -3.96 5.83
CA GLY A 194 2.15 -3.96 6.62
C GLY A 194 1.88 -3.69 8.10
N ASP A 195 2.56 -4.43 8.98
CA ASP A 195 2.47 -4.21 10.43
C ASP A 195 3.19 -2.90 10.79
N ARG A 196 2.43 -1.80 10.86
CA ARG A 196 2.94 -0.51 11.33
C ARG A 196 2.77 -0.45 12.85
N SER A 197 3.74 -1.03 13.56
CA SER A 197 4.02 -0.78 14.99
C SER A 197 4.58 0.63 15.20
#